data_AF-A0A257RJA1-F1
#
_entry.id   AF-A0A257RJA1-F1
#
_cell.length_a   1.000
_cell.length_b   1.000
_cell.length_c   1.000
_cell.angle_alpha   90.00
_cell.angle_beta   90.00
_cell.angle_gamma   90.00
#
_symmetry.space_group_name_H-M   'P 1'
#
loop_
_entity.id
_entity.type
_entity.pdbx_description
1 polymer ?
#
loop_
_entity_poly.entity_id
_entity_poly.type
_entity_poly.pdbx_seq_one_letter_code
_entity_poly.pdbx_strand_id
1 'polypeptide(L)' 'RPDGEAFPFEIDAFRKRCLLEGLDDIGLTLEKSPSIDVFEARTDAEPWRPKIVLEG' A
#
# COMPACT_ATOMS: atom_id res chain seq x y z
N ARG A 1 -17.82 -36.93 4.56
CA ARG A 1 -16.98 -36.48 3.41
C ARG A 1 -17.65 -35.24 2.87
N PRO A 2 -16.91 -34.18 2.48
CA PRO A 2 -17.51 -33.09 1.73
C PRO A 2 -18.00 -33.60 0.38
N ASP A 3 -19.15 -33.11 -0.03
CA ASP A 3 -20.05 -33.59 -1.08
C ASP A 3 -19.58 -33.14 -2.48
N GLY A 4 -18.57 -32.26 -2.54
CA GLY A 4 -18.11 -31.60 -3.76
C GLY A 4 -19.01 -30.45 -4.21
N GLU A 5 -20.00 -30.07 -3.40
CA GLU A 5 -20.92 -28.97 -3.71
C GLU A 5 -20.18 -27.61 -3.66
N ALA A 6 -20.43 -26.78 -4.68
CA ALA A 6 -19.84 -25.46 -4.81
C ALA A 6 -20.90 -24.38 -4.60
N PHE A 7 -20.59 -23.40 -3.75
CA PHE A 7 -21.46 -22.25 -3.48
C PHE A 7 -20.82 -20.98 -4.02
N PRO A 8 -21.41 -20.35 -5.06
CA PRO A 8 -20.91 -19.09 -5.56
C PRO A 8 -21.14 -17.98 -4.54
N PHE A 9 -20.21 -17.03 -4.49
CA PHE A 9 -20.35 -15.81 -3.71
C PHE A 9 -19.69 -14.65 -4.46
N GLU A 10 -20.12 -13.45 -4.12
CA GLU A 10 -19.53 -12.22 -4.65
C GLU A 10 -18.58 -11.61 -3.62
N ILE A 11 -17.55 -10.95 -4.13
CA ILE A 11 -16.60 -10.19 -3.34
C ILE A 11 -16.24 -8.90 -4.08
N ASP A 12 -16.08 -7.83 -3.33
CA ASP A 12 -15.56 -6.57 -3.85
C ASP A 12 -14.17 -6.79 -4.51
N ALA A 13 -13.95 -6.11 -5.63
CA ALA A 13 -12.74 -6.29 -6.44
C ALA A 13 -11.47 -5.90 -5.68
N PHE A 14 -11.53 -4.85 -4.84
CA PHE A 14 -10.39 -4.44 -4.03
C PHE A 14 -10.08 -5.47 -2.96
N ARG A 15 -11.09 -5.95 -2.22
CA ARG A 15 -10.92 -7.03 -1.23
C ARG A 15 -10.36 -8.31 -1.86
N LYS A 16 -10.84 -8.68 -3.04
CA LYS A 16 -10.32 -9.84 -3.78
C LYS A 16 -8.84 -9.66 -4.10
N ARG A 17 -8.42 -8.48 -4.56
CA ARG A 17 -7.01 -8.18 -4.81
C ARG A 17 -6.18 -8.33 -3.54
N CYS A 18 -6.59 -7.69 -2.44
CA CYS A 18 -5.86 -7.77 -1.18
C CYS A 18 -5.70 -9.22 -0.70
N LEU A 19 -6.75 -10.04 -0.81
CA LEU A 19 -6.70 -11.45 -0.42
C LEU A 19 -5.81 -12.31 -1.34
N LEU A 20 -5.81 -12.04 -2.65
CA LEU A 20 -5.03 -12.80 -3.62
C LEU A 20 -3.54 -12.43 -3.61
N GLU A 21 -3.23 -11.15 -3.39
CA GLU A 21 -1.85 -10.61 -3.42
C GLU A 21 -1.23 -10.50 -2.02
N GLY A 22 -2.01 -10.74 -0.96
CA GLY A 22 -1.54 -10.68 0.43
C GLY A 22 -1.33 -9.25 0.93
N LEU A 23 -2.11 -8.28 0.45
CA LEU A 23 -1.98 -6.87 0.82
C LEU A 23 -2.70 -6.57 2.13
N ASP A 24 -1.97 -5.99 3.07
CA ASP A 24 -2.49 -5.31 4.27
C ASP A 24 -2.32 -3.79 4.15
N ASP A 25 -2.64 -3.05 5.22
CA ASP A 25 -2.53 -1.58 5.21
C ASP A 25 -1.09 -1.09 4.95
N ILE A 26 -0.08 -1.84 5.43
CA ILE A 26 1.33 -1.54 5.20
C ILE A 26 1.67 -1.84 3.73
N GLY A 27 1.28 -2.99 3.21
CA GLY A 27 1.48 -3.38 1.82
C GLY A 27 0.86 -2.39 0.85
N LEU A 28 -0.38 -1.96 1.11
CA LEU A 28 -1.07 -0.91 0.33
C LEU A 28 -0.34 0.44 0.42
N THR A 29 0.30 0.74 1.55
CA THR A 29 1.14 1.94 1.69
C THR A 29 2.42 1.81 0.85
N LEU A 30 3.06 0.64 0.87
CA LEU A 30 4.28 0.37 0.11
C LEU A 30 4.04 0.35 -1.42
N GLU A 31 2.85 -0.01 -1.89
CA GLU A 31 2.46 0.19 -3.29
C GLU A 31 2.55 1.67 -3.73
N LYS A 32 2.53 2.61 -2.78
CA LYS A 32 2.66 4.05 -3.02
C LYS A 32 4.08 4.57 -2.84
N SER A 33 5.07 3.74 -2.52
CA SER A 33 6.46 4.17 -2.33
C SER A 33 6.97 5.08 -3.47
N PRO A 34 6.76 4.77 -4.77
CA PRO A 34 7.21 5.67 -5.84
C PRO A 34 6.56 7.05 -5.81
N SER A 35 5.28 7.13 -5.43
CA SER A 35 4.57 8.41 -5.30
C SER A 35 5.04 9.20 -4.07
N ILE A 36 5.35 8.49 -2.99
CA ILE A 36 5.93 9.07 -1.77
C ILE A 36 7.30 9.66 -2.11
N ASP A 37 8.17 8.90 -2.76
CA ASP A 37 9.52 9.34 -3.17
C ASP A 37 9.47 10.62 -4.02
N VAL A 38 8.59 10.65 -5.03
CA VAL A 38 8.41 11.82 -5.90
C VAL A 38 7.92 13.04 -5.12
N PHE A 39 6.97 12.83 -4.21
CA PHE A 39 6.46 13.92 -3.36
C PHE A 39 7.53 14.46 -2.42
N GLU A 40 8.30 13.58 -1.78
CA GLU A 40 9.36 13.96 -0.86
C GLU A 40 10.49 14.70 -1.57
N ALA A 41 10.91 14.23 -2.75
CA ALA A 41 11.89 14.91 -3.58
C ALA A 41 11.43 16.32 -3.98
N ARG A 42 10.16 16.46 -4.40
CA ARG A 42 9.59 17.77 -4.77
C ARG A 42 9.56 18.74 -3.59
N THR A 43 9.23 18.23 -2.40
CA THR A 43 9.09 19.07 -1.21
C THR A 43 10.41 19.36 -0.52
N ASP A 44 11.52 18.77 -0.96
CA ASP A 44 12.80 18.97 -0.28
C ASP A 44 13.28 20.43 -0.31
N ALA A 45 12.94 21.20 -1.33
CA ALA A 45 13.30 22.62 -1.42
C ALA A 45 12.30 23.56 -0.70
N GLU A 46 11.23 23.03 -0.10
CA GLU A 46 10.18 23.86 0.48
C GLU A 46 10.65 24.57 1.76
N PRO A 47 10.41 25.89 1.91
CA PRO A 47 10.92 26.67 3.04
C PRO A 47 10.45 26.20 4.42
N TRP A 48 9.31 25.51 4.47
CA TRP A 48 8.72 25.01 5.72
C TRP A 48 9.22 23.61 6.10
N ARG A 49 9.97 22.91 5.23
CA ARG A 49 10.43 21.55 5.48
C ARG A 49 11.65 21.55 6.43
N PRO A 50 11.58 20.87 7.58
CA PRO A 50 12.72 20.78 8.49
C PRO A 50 13.90 20.05 7.84
N LYS A 51 15.09 20.65 7.87
CA LYS A 51 16.34 20.01 7.47
C LYS A 51 16.94 19.29 8.69
N ILE A 52 16.50 18.05 8.93
CA ILE A 52 17.05 17.21 10.00
C ILE A 52 18.33 16.56 9.46
N VAL A 53 19.47 16.94 10.01
CA VAL A 53 20.76 16.28 9.77
C VAL A 53 20.99 15.33 10.93
N LEU A 54 21.04 14.02 10.66
CA LEU A 54 21.45 13.05 11.66
C LEU A 54 22.98 13.00 11.64
N GLU A 55 23.61 13.60 12.65
CA GLU A 55 25.04 13.40 12.89
C GLU A 55 25.28 11.95 13.32
N GLY A 56 26.17 11.27 12.60
CA GLY A 56 26.69 9.95 12.97
C GLY A 56 27.95 10.07 13.81
#